data_AF-A0A929ZE69-F1
#
_entry.id   AF-A0A929ZE69-F1
#
_cell.length_a   1.000
_cell.length_b   1.000
_cell.length_c   1.000
_cell.angle_alpha   90.00
_cell.angle_beta   90.00
_cell.angle_gamma   90.00
#
_symmetry.space_group_name_H-M   'P 1'
#
loop_
_entity.id
_entity.type
_entity.pdbx_description
1 polymer ?
#
loop_
_entity_poly.entity_id
_entity_poly.type
_entity_poly.pdbx_seq_one_letter_code
_entity_poly.pdbx_strand_id
1 'polypeptide(L)'
;MMDFEIDIDGIKIELQIRDYKSPKNDDDKYDSWCELDYSFTSGEWLNFNKKNDPMLLSFEIDDLVEGLTQLLDNKITNICEISFLEPDFEFILYPVSDVRDNPDVIYVKPGHEMIDISLEWRVFFYHQGVTANFLTVTLDRDEIKQFLDYLISVQNK
;
A
#
# COMPACT_ATOMS: atom_id res chain seq x y z
N MET A 1 3.25 12.96 -16.78
CA MET A 1 3.23 11.78 -15.89
C MET A 1 2.69 12.28 -14.57
N MET A 2 1.69 11.63 -13.99
CA MET A 2 1.12 12.09 -12.71
C MET A 2 1.82 11.31 -11.60
N ASP A 3 2.42 12.04 -10.68
CA ASP A 3 3.10 11.50 -9.51
C ASP A 3 2.05 11.42 -8.39
N PHE A 4 2.11 10.37 -7.57
CA PHE A 4 1.33 10.28 -6.35
C PHE A 4 2.06 11.06 -5.27
N GLU A 5 1.43 12.10 -4.76
CA GLU A 5 1.97 12.92 -3.68
C GLU A 5 0.92 13.06 -2.58
N ILE A 6 1.26 12.65 -1.36
CA ILE A 6 0.36 12.75 -0.21
C ILE A 6 1.15 13.03 1.07
N ASP A 7 0.53 13.74 2.01
CA ASP A 7 1.06 13.96 3.36
C ASP A 7 0.20 13.15 4.34
N ILE A 8 0.81 12.15 4.97
CA ILE A 8 0.19 11.28 5.95
C ILE A 8 0.74 11.66 7.33
N ASP A 9 -0.03 12.47 8.06
CA ASP A 9 0.28 12.93 9.42
C ASP A 9 1.73 13.46 9.58
N GLY A 10 2.22 14.20 8.59
CA GLY A 10 3.55 14.80 8.58
C GLY A 10 4.64 13.96 7.90
N ILE A 11 4.31 12.79 7.33
CA ILE A 11 5.17 12.04 6.43
C ILE A 11 4.71 12.28 5.01
N LYS A 12 5.54 12.96 4.22
CA LYS A 12 5.32 13.17 2.79
C LYS A 12 5.77 11.96 2.02
N ILE A 13 4.87 11.44 1.21
CA ILE A 13 5.07 10.30 0.34
C ILE A 13 4.99 10.79 -1.09
N GLU A 14 6.03 10.49 -1.86
CA GLU A 14 6.03 10.66 -3.31
C GLU A 14 6.22 9.29 -3.95
N LEU A 15 5.39 8.93 -4.94
CA LEU A 15 5.51 7.68 -5.68
C LEU A 15 5.24 7.91 -7.17
N GLN A 16 6.16 7.42 -8.00
CA GLN A 16 6.00 7.34 -9.44
C GLN A 16 6.24 5.89 -9.89
N ILE A 17 5.23 5.28 -10.49
CA ILE A 17 5.32 3.97 -11.14
C ILE A 17 5.34 4.16 -12.66
N ARG A 18 6.31 3.52 -13.32
CA ARG A 18 6.54 3.58 -14.76
C ARG A 18 6.58 2.18 -15.38
N ASP A 19 6.44 2.14 -16.70
CA ASP A 19 6.60 0.94 -17.52
C ASP A 19 5.61 -0.21 -17.24
N TYR A 20 4.48 0.09 -16.58
CA TYR A 20 3.36 -0.85 -16.47
C TYR A 20 2.97 -1.37 -17.85
N LYS A 21 2.87 -2.70 -17.96
CA LYS A 21 2.42 -3.39 -19.17
C LYS A 21 1.51 -4.52 -18.75
N SER A 22 0.25 -4.43 -19.16
CA SER A 22 -0.68 -5.54 -18.95
C SER A 22 -0.14 -6.80 -19.64
N PRO A 23 0.03 -7.91 -18.91
CA PRO A 23 0.58 -9.14 -19.47
C PRO A 23 -0.37 -9.71 -20.53
N LYS A 24 0.18 -10.15 -21.65
CA LYS A 24 -0.61 -10.69 -22.78
C LYS A 24 -1.07 -12.13 -22.53
N ASN A 25 -0.38 -12.84 -21.66
CA ASN A 25 -0.61 -14.23 -21.25
C ASN A 25 0.09 -14.48 -19.89
N ASP A 26 -0.17 -15.63 -19.29
CA ASP A 26 0.40 -16.01 -17.98
C ASP A 26 1.92 -16.22 -18.00
N ASP A 27 2.50 -16.53 -19.17
CA ASP A 27 3.94 -16.79 -19.29
C ASP A 27 4.76 -15.48 -19.19
N ASP A 28 4.21 -14.36 -19.69
CA ASP A 28 4.89 -13.06 -19.76
C ASP A 28 4.76 -12.23 -18.45
N LYS A 29 3.99 -12.71 -17.46
CA LYS A 29 3.65 -11.90 -16.28
C LYS A 29 4.83 -11.59 -15.36
N TYR A 30 5.84 -12.46 -15.34
CA TYR A 30 7.06 -12.27 -14.54
C TYR A 30 8.16 -11.48 -15.26
N ASP A 31 7.93 -11.14 -16.54
CA ASP A 31 8.88 -10.35 -17.35
C ASP A 31 8.50 -8.85 -17.39
N SER A 32 7.32 -8.50 -16.89
CA SER A 32 6.75 -7.15 -16.99
C SER A 32 6.97 -6.34 -15.71
N TRP A 33 8.22 -5.95 -15.48
CA TRP A 33 8.63 -5.13 -14.34
C TRP A 33 8.27 -3.65 -14.55
N CYS A 34 7.79 -3.03 -13.47
CA CYS A 34 7.59 -1.61 -13.35
C CYS A 34 8.78 -0.99 -12.61
N GLU A 35 9.24 0.16 -13.11
CA GLU A 35 10.24 0.96 -12.42
C GLU A 35 9.56 1.97 -11.49
N LEU A 36 10.08 2.06 -10.27
CA LEU A 36 9.56 2.95 -9.24
C LEU A 36 10.57 4.03 -8.88
N ASP A 37 10.06 5.24 -8.72
CA ASP A 37 10.69 6.26 -7.89
C ASP A 37 9.78 6.49 -6.69
N TYR A 38 10.34 6.45 -5.49
CA TYR A 38 9.56 6.75 -4.30
C TYR A 38 10.39 7.46 -3.24
N SER A 39 9.72 8.25 -2.41
CA SER A 39 10.31 8.87 -1.24
C SER A 39 9.34 8.94 -0.08
N PHE A 40 9.91 8.85 1.12
CA PHE A 40 9.25 9.07 2.39
C PHE A 40 10.09 10.10 3.13
N THR A 41 9.52 11.27 3.40
CA THR A 41 10.25 12.40 4.00
C THR A 41 9.45 13.05 5.11
N SER A 42 10.14 13.43 6.19
CA SER A 42 9.54 14.18 7.30
C SER A 42 10.61 14.94 8.07
N GLY A 43 10.49 16.28 8.07
CA GLY A 43 11.40 17.17 8.79
C GLY A 43 12.87 16.81 8.59
N GLU A 44 13.61 16.68 9.70
CA GLU A 44 15.03 16.29 9.70
C GLU A 44 15.25 14.80 10.02
N TRP A 45 14.21 14.06 10.39
CA TRP A 45 14.35 12.70 10.97
C TRP A 45 14.09 11.59 9.95
N LEU A 46 13.40 11.88 8.85
CA LEU A 46 13.14 10.92 7.78
C LEU A 46 13.49 11.52 6.42
N ASN A 47 14.42 10.87 5.74
CA ASN A 47 14.78 11.16 4.36
C ASN A 47 15.15 9.86 3.65
N PHE A 48 14.13 9.08 3.30
CA PHE A 48 14.29 7.83 2.58
C PHE A 48 13.79 8.00 1.15
N ASN A 49 14.60 7.60 0.17
CA ASN A 49 14.22 7.66 -1.23
C ASN A 49 14.96 6.61 -2.04
N LYS A 50 14.28 6.14 -3.09
CA LYS A 50 14.86 5.31 -4.15
C LYS A 50 14.41 5.82 -5.52
N LYS A 51 15.23 5.58 -6.53
CA LYS A 51 15.02 6.04 -7.91
C LYS A 51 15.37 4.92 -8.88
N ASN A 52 14.54 4.75 -9.90
CA ASN A 52 14.62 3.71 -10.93
C ASN A 52 14.76 2.30 -10.32
N ASP A 53 13.95 2.01 -9.30
CA ASP A 53 13.96 0.71 -8.63
C ASP A 53 12.99 -0.25 -9.34
N PRO A 54 13.46 -1.31 -10.03
CA PRO A 54 12.60 -2.29 -10.68
C PRO A 54 12.03 -3.22 -9.61
N MET A 55 10.92 -2.79 -8.99
CA MET A 55 10.47 -3.35 -7.71
C MET A 55 9.16 -4.13 -7.82
N LEU A 56 8.24 -3.73 -8.71
CA LEU A 56 6.92 -4.36 -8.82
C LEU A 56 6.73 -4.99 -10.20
N LEU A 57 6.16 -6.18 -10.24
CA LEU A 57 5.60 -6.76 -11.45
C LEU A 57 4.26 -6.09 -11.76
N SER A 58 3.92 -5.98 -13.04
CA SER A 58 2.68 -5.33 -13.46
C SER A 58 1.44 -6.00 -12.87
N PHE A 59 1.44 -7.33 -12.75
CA PHE A 59 0.30 -8.03 -12.13
C PHE A 59 0.21 -7.81 -10.61
N GLU A 60 1.30 -7.47 -9.92
CA GLU A 60 1.26 -7.15 -8.49
C GLU A 60 0.55 -5.81 -8.25
N ILE A 61 0.63 -4.89 -9.22
CA ILE A 61 -0.18 -3.67 -9.24
C ILE A 61 -1.65 -4.01 -9.43
N ASP A 62 -1.97 -4.97 -10.31
CA ASP A 62 -3.34 -5.44 -10.52
C ASP A 62 -3.93 -6.08 -9.25
N ASP A 63 -3.14 -6.92 -8.56
CA ASP A 63 -3.52 -7.56 -7.29
C ASP A 63 -3.75 -6.50 -6.19
N LEU A 64 -2.90 -5.47 -6.12
CA LEU A 64 -3.07 -4.36 -5.18
C LEU A 64 -4.35 -3.56 -5.48
N VAL A 65 -4.60 -3.21 -6.74
CA VAL A 65 -5.82 -2.50 -7.17
C VAL A 65 -7.07 -3.29 -6.79
N GLU A 66 -7.07 -4.60 -7.05
CA GLU A 66 -8.18 -5.47 -6.70
C GLU A 66 -8.38 -5.56 -5.18
N GLY A 67 -7.29 -5.71 -4.41
CA GLY A 67 -7.33 -5.75 -2.95
C GLY A 67 -7.90 -4.46 -2.34
N LEU A 68 -7.43 -3.30 -2.79
CA LEU A 68 -7.93 -2.00 -2.32
C LEU A 68 -9.38 -1.77 -2.74
N THR A 69 -9.78 -2.20 -3.94
CA THR A 69 -11.17 -2.14 -4.40
C THR A 69 -12.07 -2.99 -3.50
N GLN A 70 -11.68 -4.23 -3.23
CA GLN A 70 -12.44 -5.12 -2.35
C GLN A 70 -12.52 -4.58 -0.91
N LEU A 71 -11.46 -3.94 -0.41
CA LEU A 71 -11.47 -3.29 0.90
C LEU A 71 -12.48 -2.14 0.94
N LEU A 72 -12.42 -1.23 -0.04
CA LEU A 72 -13.33 -0.07 -0.13
C LEU A 72 -14.79 -0.48 -0.28
N ASP A 73 -15.05 -1.56 -1.02
CA ASP A 73 -16.37 -2.16 -1.22
C ASP A 73 -16.88 -2.99 -0.03
N ASN A 74 -16.10 -3.11 1.06
CA ASN A 74 -16.38 -3.95 2.23
C ASN A 74 -16.58 -5.44 1.88
N LYS A 75 -15.85 -5.95 0.87
CA LYS A 75 -15.86 -7.37 0.46
C LYS A 75 -14.87 -8.23 1.25
N ILE A 76 -13.87 -7.60 1.86
CA ILE A 76 -12.91 -8.25 2.76
C ILE A 76 -13.47 -8.24 4.19
N THR A 77 -13.46 -9.40 4.86
CA THR A 77 -13.97 -9.56 6.23
C THR A 77 -12.91 -9.94 7.27
N ASN A 78 -11.71 -10.31 6.81
CA ASN A 78 -10.57 -10.61 7.66
C ASN A 78 -9.39 -9.72 7.25
N ILE A 79 -8.47 -9.47 8.17
CA ILE A 79 -7.21 -8.79 7.84
C ILE A 79 -6.51 -9.56 6.70
N CYS A 80 -6.10 -8.84 5.66
CA CYS A 80 -5.46 -9.40 4.48
C CYS A 80 -4.07 -8.78 4.31
N GLU A 81 -3.08 -9.59 3.97
CA GLU A 81 -1.73 -9.15 3.66
C GLU A 81 -1.48 -9.30 2.16
N ILE A 82 -0.94 -8.26 1.54
CA ILE A 82 -0.47 -8.25 0.15
C ILE A 82 1.03 -8.00 0.19
N SER A 83 1.78 -9.02 -0.25
CA SER A 83 3.24 -9.07 -0.26
C SER A 83 3.71 -9.40 -1.67
N PHE A 84 4.86 -8.86 -2.05
CA PHE A 84 5.39 -8.94 -3.41
C PHE A 84 6.66 -9.78 -3.50
N LEU A 85 7.10 -10.03 -4.74
CA LEU A 85 8.35 -10.73 -5.01
C LEU A 85 9.55 -9.98 -4.43
N GLU A 86 9.60 -8.65 -4.64
CA GLU A 86 10.54 -7.78 -3.93
C GLU A 86 9.92 -7.32 -2.60
N PRO A 87 10.53 -7.64 -1.45
CA PRO A 87 9.91 -7.45 -0.14
C PRO A 87 10.04 -6.02 0.41
N ASP A 88 10.19 -5.04 -0.48
CA ASP A 88 10.40 -3.63 -0.13
C ASP A 88 9.12 -2.98 0.39
N PHE A 89 7.96 -3.39 -0.15
CA PHE A 89 6.65 -3.00 0.33
C PHE A 89 5.82 -4.21 0.78
N GLU A 90 5.05 -4.02 1.84
CA GLU A 90 3.99 -4.92 2.28
C GLU A 90 2.77 -4.06 2.62
N PHE A 91 1.59 -4.55 2.27
CA PHE A 91 0.33 -3.87 2.53
C PHE A 91 -0.56 -4.74 3.40
N ILE A 92 -1.09 -4.19 4.49
CA ILE A 92 -2.04 -4.87 5.36
C ILE A 92 -3.37 -4.13 5.35
N LEU A 93 -4.38 -4.83 4.89
CA LEU A 93 -5.73 -4.33 4.67
C LEU A 93 -6.57 -4.69 5.89
N TYR A 94 -6.96 -3.68 6.65
CA TYR A 94 -7.83 -3.82 7.82
C TYR A 94 -9.26 -3.51 7.42
N PRO A 95 -10.17 -4.50 7.37
CA PRO A 95 -11.57 -4.26 7.07
C PRO A 95 -12.26 -3.54 8.24
N VAL A 96 -13.48 -3.05 7.98
CA VAL A 96 -14.36 -2.56 9.05
C VAL A 96 -14.49 -3.63 10.12
N SER A 97 -14.29 -3.25 11.38
CA SER A 97 -14.31 -4.19 12.49
C SER A 97 -15.14 -3.66 13.66
N ASP A 98 -15.78 -4.57 14.37
CA ASP A 98 -16.43 -4.26 15.63
C ASP A 98 -15.40 -4.42 16.77
N VAL A 99 -15.11 -3.33 17.47
CA VAL A 99 -14.13 -3.30 18.57
C VAL A 99 -14.49 -4.29 19.68
N ARG A 100 -15.78 -4.63 19.82
CA ARG A 100 -16.26 -5.56 20.85
C ARG A 100 -15.89 -7.02 20.55
N ASP A 101 -15.53 -7.33 19.31
CA ASP A 101 -15.03 -8.65 18.93
C ASP A 101 -13.59 -8.87 19.41
N ASN A 102 -12.89 -7.80 19.80
CA ASN A 102 -11.56 -7.91 20.40
C ASN A 102 -11.65 -8.32 21.89
N PRO A 103 -11.13 -9.50 22.27
CA PRO A 103 -11.23 -10.00 23.64
C PRO A 103 -10.46 -9.17 24.68
N ASP A 104 -9.51 -8.34 24.24
CA ASP A 104 -8.72 -7.47 25.11
C ASP A 104 -9.44 -6.14 25.44
N VAL A 105 -10.56 -5.85 24.76
CA VAL A 105 -11.34 -4.63 24.97
C VAL A 105 -12.47 -4.88 25.98
N ILE A 106 -12.32 -4.31 27.17
CA ILE A 106 -13.31 -4.46 28.27
C ILE A 106 -14.45 -3.44 28.25
N TYR A 107 -14.33 -2.36 27.46
CA TYR A 107 -15.34 -1.32 27.35
C TYR A 107 -15.21 -0.57 26.03
N VAL A 108 -16.34 -0.37 25.35
CA VAL A 108 -16.47 0.53 24.21
C VAL A 108 -17.56 1.54 24.50
N LYS A 109 -17.28 2.81 24.24
CA LYS A 109 -18.26 3.88 24.39
C LYS A 109 -19.40 3.69 23.37
N PRO A 110 -20.68 3.76 23.78
CA PRO A 110 -21.79 3.64 22.85
C PRO A 110 -21.68 4.58 21.65
N GLY A 111 -21.88 4.05 20.45
CA GLY A 111 -21.74 4.76 19.17
C GLY A 111 -20.31 4.84 18.63
N HIS A 112 -19.35 4.13 19.22
CA HIS A 112 -17.94 4.04 18.78
C HIS A 112 -17.49 2.58 18.63
N GLU A 113 -18.45 1.67 18.36
CA GLU A 113 -18.21 0.23 18.26
C GLU A 113 -17.53 -0.18 16.96
N MET A 114 -17.67 0.62 15.91
CA MET A 114 -17.12 0.29 14.59
C MET A 114 -15.84 1.09 14.34
N ILE A 115 -14.76 0.39 13.99
CA ILE A 115 -13.57 0.99 13.37
C ILE A 115 -13.74 0.89 11.85
N ASP A 116 -13.45 1.99 11.15
CA ASP A 116 -13.49 2.02 9.69
C ASP A 116 -12.31 1.25 9.07
N ILE A 117 -12.29 1.09 7.76
CA ILE A 117 -11.14 0.47 7.07
C ILE A 117 -9.87 1.29 7.26
N SER A 118 -8.72 0.61 7.24
CA SER A 118 -7.41 1.24 7.13
C SER A 118 -6.46 0.35 6.34
N LEU A 119 -5.36 0.94 5.88
CA LEU A 119 -4.29 0.26 5.16
C LEU A 119 -2.98 0.59 5.84
N GLU A 120 -2.28 -0.41 6.37
CA GLU A 120 -0.86 -0.26 6.70
C GLU A 120 -0.05 -0.46 5.43
N TRP A 121 0.77 0.52 5.07
CA TRP A 121 1.83 0.38 4.08
C TRP A 121 3.17 0.35 4.79
N ARG A 122 3.79 -0.83 4.79
CA ARG A 122 5.10 -1.07 5.38
C ARG A 122 6.19 -0.93 4.32
N VAL A 123 7.23 -0.19 4.69
CA VAL A 123 8.37 0.12 3.84
C VAL A 123 9.63 -0.38 4.51
N PHE A 124 10.30 -1.34 3.88
CA PHE A 124 11.47 -2.00 4.44
C PHE A 124 12.77 -1.31 3.99
N PHE A 125 13.71 -1.15 4.92
CA PHE A 125 14.98 -0.43 4.68
C PHE A 125 16.16 -1.39 4.48
N TYR A 126 16.15 -2.16 3.39
CA TYR A 126 17.25 -3.08 3.11
C TYR A 126 18.51 -2.34 2.66
N HIS A 127 19.61 -2.50 3.41
CA HIS A 127 20.90 -1.88 3.09
C HIS A 127 22.00 -2.93 2.76
N GLN A 128 21.97 -4.10 3.41
CA GLN A 128 22.96 -5.19 3.21
C GLN A 128 22.34 -6.60 3.34
N GLY A 129 21.01 -6.69 3.25
CA GLY A 129 20.25 -7.92 3.44
C GLY A 129 18.87 -7.63 4.02
N VAL A 130 18.05 -8.68 4.06
CA VAL A 130 16.70 -8.60 4.63
C VAL A 130 16.80 -8.36 6.15
N THR A 131 16.11 -7.33 6.64
CA THR A 131 16.00 -7.01 8.06
C THR A 131 14.55 -6.85 8.44
N ALA A 132 14.23 -6.96 9.73
CA ALA A 132 12.88 -6.67 10.25
C ALA A 132 12.66 -5.17 10.52
N ASN A 133 13.50 -4.28 9.98
CA ASN A 133 13.36 -2.84 10.14
C ASN A 133 12.48 -2.28 9.03
N PHE A 134 11.33 -1.74 9.41
CA PHE A 134 10.40 -1.08 8.50
C PHE A 134 9.80 0.18 9.14
N LEU A 135 9.29 1.05 8.28
CA LEU A 135 8.38 2.14 8.65
C LEU A 135 6.99 1.75 8.17
N THR A 136 5.98 1.90 9.03
CA THR A 136 4.59 1.83 8.62
C THR A 136 4.04 3.23 8.46
N VAL A 137 3.40 3.50 7.34
CA VAL A 137 2.45 4.61 7.18
C VAL A 137 1.05 4.03 7.09
N THR A 138 0.08 4.68 7.74
CA THR A 138 -1.31 4.20 7.77
C THR A 138 -2.18 5.14 6.95
N LEU A 139 -2.88 4.58 5.98
CA LEU A 139 -3.83 5.31 5.14
C LEU A 139 -5.23 5.01 5.63
N ASP A 140 -5.99 6.06 5.91
CA ASP A 140 -7.42 5.96 6.17
C ASP A 140 -8.20 5.92 4.84
N ARG A 141 -9.52 5.75 4.92
CA ARG A 141 -10.39 5.51 3.77
C ARG A 141 -10.19 6.49 2.61
N ASP A 142 -9.96 7.77 2.88
CA ASP A 142 -9.86 8.78 1.82
C ASP A 142 -8.48 8.78 1.15
N GLU A 143 -7.42 8.51 1.90
CA GLU A 143 -6.07 8.27 1.38
C GLU A 143 -6.03 6.97 0.56
N ILE A 144 -6.71 5.91 1.01
CA ILE A 144 -6.85 4.65 0.26
C ILE A 144 -7.50 4.90 -1.11
N LYS A 145 -8.56 5.71 -1.17
CA LYS A 145 -9.22 6.06 -2.45
C LYS A 145 -8.26 6.80 -3.38
N GLN A 146 -7.54 7.79 -2.88
CA GLN A 146 -6.56 8.55 -3.66
C GLN A 146 -5.44 7.64 -4.20
N PHE A 147 -4.98 6.71 -3.37
CA PHE A 147 -3.97 5.74 -3.77
C PHE A 147 -4.50 4.77 -4.83
N LEU A 148 -5.72 4.26 -4.67
CA LEU A 148 -6.38 3.42 -5.67
C LEU A 148 -6.56 4.16 -7.00
N ASP A 149 -7.07 5.40 -6.98
CA ASP A 149 -7.24 6.23 -8.18
C ASP A 149 -5.92 6.42 -8.93
N TYR A 150 -4.83 6.62 -8.18
CA TYR A 150 -3.49 6.69 -8.75
C TYR A 150 -3.07 5.38 -9.42
N LEU A 151 -3.21 4.23 -8.75
CA LEU A 151 -2.84 2.93 -9.30
C LEU A 151 -3.65 2.61 -10.57
N ILE A 152 -4.96 2.91 -10.57
CA ILE A 152 -5.82 2.78 -11.76
C ILE A 152 -5.31 3.70 -12.89
N SER A 153 -4.83 4.90 -12.58
CA SER A 153 -4.24 5.79 -13.57
C SER A 153 -2.92 5.26 -14.16
N VAL A 154 -2.18 4.43 -13.42
CA VAL A 154 -0.98 3.76 -13.89
C VAL A 154 -1.36 2.65 -14.89
N GLN A 155 -2.40 1.88 -14.60
CA GLN A 155 -2.87 0.78 -15.48
C GLN A 155 -3.42 1.27 -16.83
N ASN A 156 -3.98 2.49 -16.87
CA ASN A 156 -4.64 3.05 -18.07
C ASN A 156 -3.70 3.82 -19.01
N LYS A 157 -2.39 3.81 -18.77
CA LYS A 157 -1.38 4.46 -19.62
C LYS A 157 -0.95 3.53 -20.76
#